data_AF-N6ZKS0-F1
#
_entry.id   AF-N6ZKS0-F1
#
_cell.length_a   1.000
_cell.length_b   1.000
_cell.length_c   1.000
_cell.angle_alpha   90.00
_cell.angle_beta   90.00
_cell.angle_gamma   90.00
#
_symmetry.space_group_name_H-M   'P 1'
#
loop_
_entity.id
_entity.type
_entity.pdbx_description
1 polymer ?
#
loop_
_entity_poly.entity_id
_entity_poly.type
_entity_poly.pdbx_seq_one_letter_code
_entity_poly.pdbx_strand_id
1 'polypeptide(L)' 'MGQGRGLTPGATGAAPRSGTVRVADARGALEERKVELGVSNRVQAQVLSGLAEGERVVSGLVVGNGAGRPQMTPRL' A
#
# COMPACT_ATOMS: atom_id res chain seq x y z
N MET A 1 -14.20 40.03 -5.23
CA MET A 1 -13.91 39.27 -6.46
C MET A 1 -12.68 38.40 -6.17
N GLY A 2 -12.72 37.14 -5.76
CA GLY A 2 -13.59 36.05 -6.17
C GLY A 2 -12.83 35.13 -7.14
N GLN A 3 -11.71 34.53 -6.72
CA GLN A 3 -11.04 33.48 -7.51
C GLN A 3 -11.16 32.14 -6.81
N GLY A 4 -11.77 31.22 -7.55
CA GLY A 4 -12.30 29.94 -7.13
C GLY A 4 -11.24 29.07 -6.46
N ARG A 5 -11.51 28.76 -5.20
CA ARG A 5 -10.96 27.60 -4.51
C ARG A 5 -11.38 26.40 -5.34
N GLY A 6 -10.44 25.84 -6.11
CA GLY A 6 -10.66 24.61 -6.86
C GLY A 6 -11.24 23.57 -5.93
N LEU A 7 -12.48 23.17 -6.22
CA LEU A 7 -13.14 22.05 -5.58
C LEU A 7 -12.30 20.83 -5.93
N THR A 8 -11.38 20.42 -5.05
CA THR A 8 -10.91 19.04 -5.07
C THR A 8 -12.17 18.20 -4.88
N PRO A 9 -12.62 17.41 -5.88
CA PRO A 9 -13.74 16.52 -5.67
C PRO A 9 -13.36 15.58 -4.54
N GLY A 10 -13.93 15.82 -3.37
CA GLY A 10 -13.81 14.93 -2.23
C GLY A 10 -14.46 13.62 -2.62
N ALA A 11 -13.62 12.60 -2.85
CA ALA A 11 -13.90 11.17 -2.80
C ALA A 11 -15.39 10.78 -2.78
N THR A 12 -16.11 11.05 -3.86
CA THR A 12 -17.46 10.51 -4.07
C THR A 12 -17.28 9.08 -4.57
N GLY A 13 -17.37 8.10 -3.66
CA GLY A 13 -17.38 6.66 -3.97
C GLY A 13 -16.22 6.20 -4.86
N ALA A 14 -15.11 5.77 -4.27
CA ALA A 14 -13.97 5.27 -5.03
C ALA A 14 -14.42 4.18 -6.03
N ALA A 15 -14.39 4.51 -7.33
CA ALA A 15 -14.56 3.53 -8.39
C ALA A 15 -13.55 2.38 -8.15
N PRO A 16 -13.92 1.13 -8.46
CA PRO A 16 -13.03 -0.01 -8.26
C PRO A 16 -11.69 0.26 -8.95
N ARG A 17 -10.62 0.19 -8.15
CA ARG A 17 -9.25 0.54 -8.55
C ARG A 17 -8.52 -0.76 -8.79
N SER A 18 -7.77 -0.88 -9.88
CA SER A 18 -6.86 -2.03 -10.00
C SER A 18 -5.60 -1.77 -9.16
N GLY A 19 -5.20 -2.77 -8.37
CA GLY A 19 -3.96 -2.76 -7.61
C GLY A 19 -3.15 -4.03 -7.88
N THR A 20 -1.86 -3.99 -7.60
CA THR A 20 -0.99 -5.16 -7.65
C THR A 20 -0.58 -5.52 -6.22
N VAL A 21 -0.73 -6.78 -5.87
CA VAL A 21 -0.35 -7.31 -4.55
C VAL A 21 0.61 -8.47 -4.74
N ARG A 22 1.45 -8.70 -3.72
CA ARG A 22 2.34 -9.86 -3.69
C ARG A 22 1.74 -10.90 -2.76
N VAL A 23 1.48 -12.08 -3.30
CA VAL A 23 0.91 -13.23 -2.58
C VAL A 23 2.02 -14.24 -2.33
N ALA A 24 2.12 -14.72 -1.10
CA ALA A 24 3.00 -15.83 -0.74
C ALA A 24 2.25 -17.15 -0.93
N ASP A 25 2.80 -18.05 -1.74
CA ASP A 25 2.30 -19.42 -1.89
C ASP A 25 2.62 -20.27 -0.65
N ALA A 26 2.10 -21.49 -0.60
CA ALA A 26 2.33 -22.43 0.51
C ALA A 26 3.81 -22.85 0.67
N ARG A 27 4.62 -22.70 -0.37
CA ARG A 27 6.08 -22.93 -0.41
C ARG A 27 6.87 -21.67 -0.05
N GLY A 28 6.20 -20.54 0.19
CA GLY A 28 6.79 -19.24 0.50
C GLY A 28 7.25 -18.45 -0.73
N ALA A 29 6.89 -18.86 -1.95
CA ALA A 29 7.21 -18.09 -3.15
C ALA A 29 6.29 -16.86 -3.27
N LEU A 30 6.84 -15.71 -3.67
CA LEU A 30 6.08 -14.47 -3.85
C LEU A 30 5.66 -14.31 -5.32
N GLU A 31 4.35 -14.27 -5.56
CA GLU A 31 3.76 -14.02 -6.87
C GLU A 31 3.10 -12.63 -6.91
N GLU A 32 3.39 -11.85 -7.93
CA GLU A 32 2.71 -10.58 -8.16
C GLU A 32 1.38 -10.84 -8.88
N ARG A 33 0.29 -10.37 -8.29
CA ARG A 33 -1.06 -10.58 -8.81
C ARG A 33 -1.84 -9.28 -8.89
N LYS A 34 -2.51 -9.09 -10.02
CA LYS A 34 -3.42 -7.97 -10.23
C LYS A 34 -4.75 -8.28 -9.52
N VAL A 35 -5.20 -7.36 -8.69
CA VAL A 35 -6.42 -7.46 -7.91
C VAL A 35 -7.30 -6.24 -8.13
N GLU A 36 -8.61 -6.42 -7.95
CA GLU A 36 -9.55 -5.32 -7.91
C GLU A 36 -9.74 -4.85 -6.48
N LEU A 37 -9.49 -3.58 -6.25
CA LEU A 37 -9.62 -2.92 -4.96
C LEU A 37 -10.89 -2.07 -4.94
N GLY A 38 -11.67 -2.22 -3.88
CA GLY A 38 -12.84 -1.39 -3.64
C GLY A 38 -12.50 -0.18 -2.78
N VAL A 39 -13.26 -0.04 -1.70
CA VAL A 39 -13.10 1.05 -0.75
C VAL A 39 -11.78 0.91 -0.02
N SER A 40 -11.07 2.01 0.13
CA SER A 40 -9.74 2.05 0.72
C SER A 40 -9.51 3.38 1.42
N ASN A 41 -8.86 3.33 2.58
CA ASN A 41 -8.40 4.49 3.34
C ASN A 41 -6.85 4.50 3.33
N ARG A 42 -6.22 5.50 3.95
CA ARG A 42 -4.76 5.64 4.02
C ARG A 42 -4.04 4.43 4.64
N VAL A 43 -4.75 3.59 5.39
CA VAL A 43 -4.17 2.46 6.14
C VAL A 43 -4.60 1.10 5.58
N GLN A 44 -5.79 1.00 4.99
CA GLN A 44 -6.41 -0.28 4.62
C GLN A 44 -7.08 -0.20 3.25
N ALA A 45 -7.12 -1.33 2.55
CA ALA A 45 -7.83 -1.47 1.28
C ALA A 45 -8.65 -2.76 1.25
N GLN A 46 -9.88 -2.66 0.72
CA GLN A 46 -10.73 -3.81 0.44
C GLN A 46 -10.35 -4.42 -0.91
N VAL A 47 -10.17 -5.74 -0.96
CA VAL A 47 -10.03 -6.50 -2.20
C VAL A 47 -11.40 -7.05 -2.58
N LEU A 48 -11.86 -6.76 -3.79
CA LEU A 48 -13.11 -7.24 -4.36
C LEU A 48 -12.92 -8.55 -5.15
N SER A 49 -11.78 -8.70 -5.84
CA SER A 49 -11.48 -9.87 -6.66
C SER A 49 -9.98 -10.06 -6.87
N GLY A 50 -9.58 -11.29 -7.19
CA GLY A 50 -8.20 -11.66 -7.50
C GLY A 50 -7.39 -12.23 -6.33
N LEU A 51 -8.02 -12.45 -5.17
CA LEU A 51 -7.43 -13.13 -4.02
C LEU A 51 -8.41 -14.17 -3.47
N ALA A 52 -7.92 -15.37 -3.14
CA ALA A 52 -8.72 -16.42 -2.52
C ALA A 52 -8.53 -16.45 -0.99
N GLU A 53 -9.54 -16.97 -0.28
CA GLU A 53 -9.46 -17.18 1.16
C GLU A 53 -8.34 -18.19 1.48
N GLY A 54 -7.54 -17.88 2.51
CA GLY A 54 -6.36 -18.68 2.88
C GLY A 54 -5.06 -18.26 2.19
N GLU A 55 -5.11 -17.38 1.18
CA GLU A 55 -3.90 -16.80 0.59
C GLU A 55 -3.24 -15.79 1.53
N ARG A 56 -1.91 -15.80 1.57
CA ARG A 56 -1.11 -14.92 2.45
C ARG A 56 -0.59 -13.76 1.62
N VAL A 57 -1.01 -12.54 1.94
CA VAL A 57 -0.53 -11.33 1.26
C VAL A 57 0.59 -10.67 2.05
N VAL A 58 1.56 -10.09 1.35
CA VAL A 58 2.60 -9.29 1.99
C VAL A 58 2.08 -7.88 2.26
N SER A 59 1.71 -7.62 3.50
CA SER A 59 1.29 -6.29 3.97
C SER A 59 2.49 -5.52 4.54
N GLY A 60 3.31 -4.93 3.67
CA GLY A 60 4.37 -4.00 4.08
C GLY A 60 5.56 -3.93 3.12
N LEU A 61 6.07 -2.72 2.92
CA LEU A 61 7.46 -2.52 2.53
C LEU A 61 8.28 -2.74 3.81
N VAL A 62 9.18 -3.74 3.82
CA VAL A 62 10.36 -3.64 4.66
C VAL A 62 11.16 -2.48 4.07
N VAL A 63 10.83 -1.25 4.48
CA VAL A 63 11.79 -0.15 4.39
C VAL A 63 12.90 -0.59 5.32
N GLY A 64 13.91 -1.23 4.76
CA GLY A 64 15.07 -1.70 5.51
C GLY A 64 15.51 -0.57 6.42
N ASN A 65 15.50 -0.82 7.73
CA ASN A 65 16.03 0.11 8.71
C ASN A 65 17.43 0.47 8.23
N GLY A 66 17.59 1.72 7.75
CA GLY A 66 18.81 2.19 7.12
C GLY A 66 19.99 1.82 8.01
N ALA A 67 20.89 1.03 7.43
CA ALA A 67 22.09 0.52 8.06
C ALA A 67 22.82 1.61 8.87
N GLY A 68 23.36 1.19 10.01
CA GLY A 68 23.90 2.03 11.06
C GLY A 68 24.74 3.20 10.56
N ARG A 69 24.30 4.41 10.89
CA ARG A 69 25.21 5.55 10.99
C ARG A 69 25.87 5.47 12.36
N PRO A 70 27.16 5.05 12.46
CA PRO A 70 27.85 5.08 13.73
C PRO A 70 27.82 6.51 14.27
N GLN A 71 27.38 6.62 15.51
CA GLN A 71 27.28 7.85 16.28
C GLN A 71 28.69 8.46 16.35
N MET A 72 28.91 9.57 15.65
CA MET A 72 30.18 10.30 15.74
C MET A 72 30.37 10.76 17.19
N THR A 73 31.49 10.38 17.79
CA THR A 73 31.91 10.87 19.10
C THR A 73 32.25 12.36 19.01
N PRO A 74 31.71 13.23 19.90
CA PRO A 74 32.10 14.64 19.94
C PRO A 74 33.55 14.75 20.41
N ARG A 75 34.40 15.42 19.63
CA ARG A 75 35.76 15.76 20.09
C ARG A 75 35.71 17.05 20.89
N LEU A 76 36.30 17.00 22.08
CA LEU A 76 36.56 18.12 22.99
C LEU A 76 37.88 18.80 22.60
#